data_AF-A0A0N5BIM4-F1
#
_entry.id   AF-A0A0N5BIM4-F1
#
_cell.length_a   1.000
_cell.length_b   1.000
_cell.length_c   1.000
_cell.angle_alpha   90.00
_cell.angle_beta   90.00
_cell.angle_gamma   90.00
#
_symmetry.space_group_name_H-M   'P 1'
#
loop_
_entity.id
_entity.type
_entity.pdbx_description
1 polymer ?
#
loop_
_entity_poly.entity_id
_entity_poly.type
_entity_poly.pdbx_seq_one_letter_code
_entity_poly.pdbx_strand_id
1 'polypeptide(L)'
;MSNNSEKPSVLSSISKAFTPQSEWCSNDELLDVVYWGKQILSIFIGVIWGLLPLTGIMSIIGFAITSGISSYLYVTRFQGYDEDELGGFFEIAKEGLSAAFATFMISWIVTYTLFHF
;
A
#
# COMPACT_ATOMS: atom_id res chain seq x y z
N MET A 1 13.20 -34.43 11.11
CA MET A 1 12.01 -33.97 10.37
C MET A 1 12.32 -32.59 9.83
N SER A 2 12.47 -32.47 8.51
CA SER A 2 12.65 -31.17 7.84
C SER A 2 11.30 -30.46 7.92
N ASN A 3 11.22 -29.39 8.72
CA ASN A 3 10.08 -28.48 8.70
C ASN A 3 10.12 -27.76 7.34
N ASN A 4 9.36 -28.26 6.38
CA ASN A 4 9.01 -27.51 5.19
C ASN A 4 8.16 -26.32 5.64
N SER A 5 8.80 -25.18 5.86
CA SER A 5 8.14 -23.88 5.87
C SER A 5 7.68 -23.58 4.44
N GLU A 6 6.62 -24.25 4.00
CA GLU A 6 5.94 -23.89 2.76
C GLU A 6 5.47 -22.44 2.91
N LYS A 7 5.87 -21.57 1.98
CA LYS A 7 5.38 -20.19 1.94
C LYS A 7 3.85 -20.24 1.94
N PRO A 8 3.18 -19.51 2.85
CA PRO A 8 1.72 -19.50 2.90
C PRO A 8 1.16 -19.13 1.52
N SER A 9 0.08 -19.80 1.12
CA SER A 9 -0.60 -19.51 -0.14
C SER A 9 -1.07 -18.06 -0.15
N VAL A 10 -0.97 -17.37 -1.28
CA VAL A 10 -1.36 -15.95 -1.44
C VAL A 10 -2.76 -15.65 -0.90
N LEU A 11 -3.71 -16.59 -1.07
CA LEU A 11 -5.07 -16.47 -0.55
C LEU A 11 -5.11 -16.45 0.99
N SER A 12 -4.24 -17.24 1.63
CA SER A 12 -4.13 -17.25 3.08
C SER A 12 -3.48 -15.97 3.62
N SER A 13 -2.47 -15.43 2.93
CA SER A 13 -1.85 -14.15 3.30
C SER A 13 -2.80 -12.97 3.11
N ILE A 14 -3.63 -12.98 2.06
CA ILE A 14 -4.70 -11.98 1.87
C ILE A 14 -5.78 -12.12 2.96
N SER A 15 -6.20 -13.35 3.29
CA SER A 15 -7.16 -13.55 4.38
C SER A 15 -6.63 -13.06 5.73
N LYS A 16 -5.34 -13.29 6.00
CA LYS A 16 -4.63 -12.73 7.17
C LYS A 16 -4.52 -11.22 7.10
N ALA A 17 -4.32 -10.63 5.92
CA ALA A 17 -4.24 -9.19 5.73
C ALA A 17 -5.50 -8.45 6.21
N PHE A 18 -6.67 -9.10 6.07
CA PHE A 18 -7.95 -8.56 6.56
C PHE A 18 -8.27 -8.93 8.01
N THR A 19 -7.41 -9.72 8.66
CA THR A 19 -7.55 -10.12 10.06
C THR A 19 -6.66 -9.22 10.94
N PRO A 20 -7.23 -8.48 11.91
CA PRO A 20 -6.44 -7.64 12.82
C PRO A 20 -5.45 -8.46 13.63
N GLN A 21 -4.29 -7.87 13.93
CA GLN A 21 -3.24 -8.48 14.78
C GLN A 21 -2.83 -9.90 14.35
N SER A 22 -2.65 -10.12 13.05
CA SER A 22 -2.22 -11.42 12.54
C SER A 22 -0.73 -11.63 12.76
N GLU A 23 -0.34 -12.85 13.13
CA GLU A 23 1.07 -13.25 13.12
C GLU A 23 1.52 -13.55 11.68
N TRP A 24 2.53 -12.82 11.23
CA TRP A 24 3.15 -12.97 9.91
C TRP A 24 4.34 -13.92 9.99
N CYS A 25 4.49 -14.78 8.98
CA CYS A 25 5.55 -15.80 8.99
C CYS A 25 6.94 -15.18 8.71
N SER A 26 6.98 -14.06 8.01
CA SER A 26 8.16 -13.24 7.76
C SER A 26 7.77 -11.78 7.53
N ASN A 27 8.72 -10.86 7.77
CA ASN A 27 8.54 -9.45 7.43
C ASN A 27 8.21 -9.27 5.94
N ASP A 28 8.83 -10.06 5.06
CA ASP A 28 8.55 -10.05 3.62
C ASP A 28 7.08 -10.35 3.30
N GLU A 29 6.42 -11.26 4.02
CA GLU A 29 4.99 -11.58 3.80
C GLU A 29 4.09 -10.38 4.13
N LEU A 30 4.41 -9.66 5.22
CA LEU A 30 3.70 -8.44 5.60
C LEU A 30 3.97 -7.31 4.60
N LEU A 31 5.23 -7.15 4.16
CA LEU A 31 5.63 -6.15 3.18
C LEU A 31 4.97 -6.38 1.81
N ASP A 32 4.82 -7.64 1.37
CA ASP A 32 4.06 -8.01 0.16
C ASP A 32 2.60 -7.57 0.26
N VAL A 33 1.97 -7.77 1.42
CA VAL A 33 0.58 -7.33 1.66
C VAL A 33 0.47 -5.81 1.65
N VAL A 34 1.43 -5.11 2.28
CA VAL A 34 1.49 -3.63 2.24
C VAL A 34 1.66 -3.13 0.80
N TYR A 35 2.52 -3.78 0.01
CA TYR A 35 2.70 -3.48 -1.41
C TYR A 35 1.38 -3.56 -2.19
N TRP A 36 0.67 -4.69 -2.08
CA TRP A 36 -0.60 -4.89 -2.79
C TRP A 36 -1.71 -3.96 -2.28
N GLY A 37 -1.73 -3.68 -0.98
CA GLY A 37 -2.63 -2.70 -0.38
C GLY A 37 -2.41 -1.29 -0.94
N LYS A 38 -1.15 -0.85 -1.03
CA LYS A 38 -0.79 0.44 -1.65
C LYS A 38 -1.23 0.51 -3.11
N GLN A 39 -1.05 -0.57 -3.86
CA GLN A 39 -1.42 -0.63 -5.27
C GLN A 39 -2.93 -0.37 -5.47
N ILE A 40 -3.77 -1.00 -4.65
CA ILE A 40 -5.21 -0.79 -4.66
C ILE A 40 -5.55 0.65 -4.26
N LEU A 41 -4.95 1.15 -3.18
CA LEU A 41 -5.13 2.52 -2.71
C LEU A 41 -4.76 3.57 -3.78
N SER A 42 -3.66 3.35 -4.51
CA SER A 42 -3.23 4.21 -5.61
C SER A 42 -4.26 4.34 -6.72
N ILE A 43 -4.89 3.23 -7.10
CA ILE A 43 -5.95 3.23 -8.11
C ILE A 43 -7.11 4.07 -7.62
N PHE A 44 -7.60 3.82 -6.39
CA PHE A 44 -8.70 4.56 -5.78
C PHE A 44 -8.43 6.07 -5.70
N ILE A 45 -7.28 6.47 -5.14
CA ILE A 45 -6.91 7.88 -5.02
C ILE A 45 -6.77 8.52 -6.41
N GLY A 46 -6.12 7.83 -7.35
CA GLY A 46 -5.96 8.34 -8.72
C GLY A 46 -7.30 8.60 -9.41
N VAL A 47 -8.27 7.68 -9.29
CA VAL A 47 -9.62 7.88 -9.83
C VAL A 47 -10.29 9.09 -9.15
N ILE A 48 -10.29 9.16 -7.82
CA ILE A 48 -10.94 10.26 -7.10
C ILE A 48 -10.31 11.61 -7.49
N TRP A 49 -8.99 11.71 -7.57
CA TRP A 49 -8.29 12.95 -7.92
C TRP A 49 -8.55 13.35 -9.37
N GLY A 50 -8.67 12.38 -10.27
CA GLY A 50 -9.02 12.60 -11.67
C GLY A 50 -10.45 13.07 -11.85
N LEU A 51 -11.37 12.64 -10.98
CA LEU A 51 -12.75 13.12 -10.95
C LEU A 51 -12.92 14.50 -10.28
N LEU A 52 -12.04 14.85 -9.32
CA LEU A 52 -12.07 16.11 -8.55
C LEU A 52 -11.24 17.25 -9.17
N PRO A 53 -11.18 17.29 -10.50
CA PRO A 53 -10.06 17.76 -11.34
C PRO A 53 -8.87 18.39 -10.59
N LEU A 54 -8.26 17.65 -9.67
CA LEU A 54 -7.08 18.14 -8.95
C LEU A 54 -5.90 18.13 -9.91
N THR A 55 -5.10 19.21 -9.94
CA THR A 55 -3.96 19.37 -10.86
C THR A 55 -2.70 19.84 -10.12
N GLY A 56 -1.54 19.60 -10.73
CA GLY A 56 -0.25 20.09 -10.25
C GLY A 56 0.37 19.26 -9.11
N ILE A 57 1.41 19.84 -8.50
CA ILE A 57 2.26 19.15 -7.52
C ILE A 57 1.55 18.80 -6.21
N MET A 58 0.48 19.53 -5.86
CA MET A 58 -0.28 19.28 -4.63
C MET A 58 -0.92 17.89 -4.62
N SER A 59 -1.37 17.40 -5.78
CA SER A 59 -1.89 16.04 -5.94
C SER A 59 -0.84 14.97 -5.65
N ILE A 60 0.40 15.20 -6.12
CA ILE A 60 1.53 14.28 -5.93
C ILE A 60 1.95 14.24 -4.45
N ILE A 61 2.06 15.41 -3.82
CA ILE A 61 2.39 15.51 -2.39
C ILE A 61 1.28 14.86 -1.56
N GLY A 62 0.01 15.12 -1.88
CA GLY A 62 -1.14 14.53 -1.21
C GLY A 62 -1.14 13.00 -1.32
N PHE A 63 -0.83 12.46 -2.50
CA PHE A 63 -0.68 11.02 -2.69
C PHE A 63 0.44 10.46 -1.83
N ALA A 64 1.65 11.04 -1.86
CA ALA A 64 2.80 10.54 -1.11
C ALA A 64 2.55 10.52 0.42
N ILE A 65 1.93 11.57 0.95
CA ILE A 65 1.55 11.65 2.36
C ILE A 65 0.50 10.57 2.68
N THR A 66 -0.56 10.48 1.88
CA THR A 66 -1.66 9.54 2.13
C THR A 66 -1.19 8.08 2.03
N SER A 67 -0.36 7.75 1.04
CA SER A 67 0.19 6.40 0.89
C SER A 67 1.12 6.01 2.04
N GLY A 68 1.97 6.94 2.49
CA GLY A 68 2.87 6.72 3.63
C GLY A 68 2.10 6.52 4.94
N ILE A 69 1.19 7.45 5.26
CA ILE A 69 0.37 7.40 6.47
C ILE A 69 -0.51 6.15 6.50
N SER A 70 -1.19 5.83 5.39
CA SER A 70 -2.09 4.66 5.35
C SER A 70 -1.34 3.36 5.62
N SER A 71 -0.13 3.24 5.11
CA SER A 71 0.69 2.03 5.29
C SER A 71 1.25 1.94 6.70
N TYR A 72 1.68 3.06 7.25
CA TYR A 72 2.11 3.14 8.64
C TYR A 72 0.97 2.79 9.61
N LEU A 73 -0.21 3.37 9.43
CA LEU A 73 -1.38 3.06 10.24
C LEU A 73 -1.81 1.60 10.10
N TYR A 74 -1.73 1.04 8.88
CA TYR A 74 -2.03 -0.37 8.65
C TYR A 74 -1.08 -1.28 9.45
N VAL A 75 0.23 -1.06 9.38
CA VAL A 75 1.22 -1.87 10.10
C VAL A 75 1.10 -1.71 11.61
N THR A 76 1.09 -0.46 12.11
CA THR A 76 1.16 -0.19 13.55
C THR A 76 -0.18 -0.34 14.27
N ARG A 77 -1.27 0.15 13.68
CA ARG A 77 -2.59 0.16 14.34
C ARG A 77 -3.43 -1.06 14.00
N PHE A 78 -3.42 -1.51 12.75
CA PHE A 78 -4.28 -2.62 12.32
C PHE A 78 -3.61 -3.98 12.54
N GLN A 79 -2.34 -4.12 12.15
CA GLN A 79 -1.56 -5.34 12.38
C GLN A 79 -0.87 -5.35 13.75
N GLY A 80 -0.70 -4.21 14.42
CA GLY A 80 -0.17 -4.15 15.79
C GLY A 80 1.34 -4.42 15.89
N TYR A 81 2.08 -4.31 14.78
CA TYR A 81 3.52 -4.50 14.75
C TYR A 81 4.25 -3.24 15.20
N ASP A 82 5.37 -3.42 15.90
CA ASP A 82 6.28 -2.33 16.21
C ASP A 82 7.05 -1.94 14.94
N GLU A 83 7.12 -0.64 14.66
CA GLU A 83 7.76 -0.14 13.44
C GLU A 83 9.27 -0.42 13.44
N ASP A 84 9.88 -0.45 14.62
CA ASP A 84 11.31 -0.69 14.80
C ASP A 84 11.70 -2.14 14.41
N GLU A 85 10.76 -3.10 14.50
CA GLU A 85 10.98 -4.49 14.06
C GLU A 85 10.99 -4.64 12.52
N LEU A 86 10.43 -3.65 11.81
CA LEU A 86 10.30 -3.62 10.35
C LEU A 86 11.28 -2.64 9.68
N GLY A 87 12.30 -2.18 10.40
CA GLY A 87 13.29 -1.22 9.88
C GLY A 87 12.84 0.24 9.94
N GLY A 88 11.75 0.52 10.66
CA GLY A 88 11.21 1.84 10.96
C GLY A 88 10.25 2.38 9.88
N PHE A 89 9.66 3.54 10.18
CA PHE A 89 8.70 4.22 9.30
C PHE A 89 9.13 4.31 7.84
N PHE A 90 10.39 4.65 7.57
CA PHE A 90 10.86 4.90 6.20
C PHE A 90 10.93 3.64 5.34
N GLU A 91 11.19 2.48 5.94
CA GLU A 91 11.21 1.21 5.22
C GLU A 91 9.80 0.83 4.79
N ILE A 92 8.86 0.85 5.74
CA ILE A 92 7.43 0.64 5.49
C ILE A 92 6.88 1.65 4.47
N ALA A 93 7.26 2.92 4.57
CA ALA A 93 6.78 3.96 3.67
C ALA A 93 7.29 3.77 2.23
N LYS A 94 8.57 3.40 2.07
CA LYS A 94 9.20 3.18 0.76
C LYS A 94 8.75 1.90 0.08
N GLU A 95 8.36 0.87 0.84
CA GLU A 95 7.96 -0.41 0.29
C GLU A 95 6.85 -0.25 -0.77
N GLY A 96 7.07 -0.69 -2.01
CA GLY A 96 6.08 -0.50 -3.09
C GLY A 96 5.73 0.94 -3.50
N LEU A 97 6.37 1.98 -2.95
CA LEU A 97 6.02 3.38 -3.22
C LEU A 97 6.20 3.76 -4.69
N SER A 98 7.27 3.30 -5.33
CA SER A 98 7.58 3.61 -6.74
C SER A 98 6.53 3.01 -7.70
N ALA A 99 6.15 1.76 -7.48
CA ALA A 99 5.11 1.08 -8.25
C ALA A 99 3.72 1.71 -7.99
N ALA A 100 3.40 1.97 -6.72
CA ALA A 100 2.17 2.64 -6.32
C ALA A 100 2.06 4.06 -6.93
N PHE A 101 3.18 4.79 -7.01
CA PHE A 101 3.23 6.12 -7.63
C PHE A 101 2.97 6.07 -9.12
N ALA A 102 3.60 5.14 -9.85
CA ALA A 102 3.34 4.97 -11.28
C ALA A 102 1.86 4.63 -11.56
N THR A 103 1.29 3.77 -10.72
CA THR A 103 -0.11 3.35 -10.82
C THR A 103 -1.08 4.50 -10.55
N PHE A 104 -0.79 5.30 -9.51
CA PHE A 104 -1.53 6.51 -9.20
C PHE A 104 -1.51 7.48 -10.40
N MET A 105 -0.33 7.73 -10.98
CA MET A 105 -0.19 8.63 -12.13
C MET A 105 -1.02 8.18 -13.32
N ILE A 106 -0.98 6.89 -13.67
CA ILE A 106 -1.77 6.34 -14.78
C ILE A 106 -3.27 6.48 -14.49
N SER A 107 -3.73 6.04 -13.31
CA SER A 107 -5.14 6.13 -12.92
C SER A 107 -5.65 7.57 -12.94
N TRP A 108 -4.85 8.50 -12.40
CA TRP A 108 -5.18 9.91 -12.33
C TRP A 108 -5.24 10.58 -13.70
N ILE A 109 -4.21 10.41 -14.54
CA ILE A 109 -4.16 11.03 -15.88
C ILE A 109 -5.27 10.49 -16.76
N VAL A 110 -5.49 9.17 -16.77
CA VAL A 110 -6.55 8.55 -17.57
C VAL A 110 -7.92 9.05 -17.13
N THR A 111 -8.21 9.04 -15.82
CA THR A 111 -9.50 9.50 -15.31
C THR A 111 -9.70 10.99 -15.57
N TYR A 112 -8.69 11.83 -15.33
CA TYR A 112 -8.78 13.26 -15.62
C TYR A 112 -9.08 13.51 -17.10
N THR A 113 -8.37 12.82 -17.99
CA THR A 113 -8.54 12.95 -19.44
C THR A 113 -9.94 12.52 -19.89
N LEU A 114 -10.50 11.45 -19.32
CA LEU A 114 -11.82 10.94 -19.71
C LEU A 114 -13.00 11.84 -19.31
N PHE A 115 -12.85 12.60 -18.20
CA PHE A 115 -13.97 13.34 -17.60
C PHE A 115 -13.87 14.86 -17.76
N HIS A 116 -12.70 15.40 -18.06
CA HIS A 116 -12.45 16.85 -18.12
C HIS A 116 -11.98 17.37 -19.48
N PHE A 117 -11.71 16.48 -20.42
CA PHE A 117 -11.39 16.78 -21.82
C PHE A 117 -12.34 16.03 -22.75
#